data_AF-A0A7C6TIL3-F1
#
_entry.id   AF-A0A7C6TIL3-F1
#
_cell.length_a   1.000
_cell.length_b   1.000
_cell.length_c   1.000
_cell.angle_alpha   90.00
_cell.angle_beta   90.00
_cell.angle_gamma   90.00
#
_symmetry.space_group_name_H-M   'P 1'
#
loop_
_entity.id
_entity.type
_entity.pdbx_description
1 polymer ?
#
loop_
_entity_poly.entity_id
_entity_poly.type
_entity_poly.pdbx_seq_one_letter_code
_entity_poly.pdbx_strand_id
1 'polypeptide(L)' 'MRDNLARAERLRLVDTARRAGDDAPTLCEGWTVRDLATHLVIRERHPRAAAGI' A
#
# COMPACT_ATOMS: atom_id res chain seq x y z
N MET A 1 -22.27 -6.48 13.00
CA MET A 1 -21.72 -5.48 12.05
C MET A 1 -20.98 -6.28 10.99
N ARG A 2 -21.35 -6.21 9.70
CA ARG A 2 -20.56 -6.90 8.68
C ARG A 2 -19.19 -6.24 8.67
N ASP A 3 -18.15 -6.97 9.04
CA ASP A 3 -16.80 -6.47 8.94
C ASP A 3 -16.53 -6.08 7.48
N ASN A 4 -16.16 -4.82 7.27
CA ASN A 4 -15.87 -4.32 5.94
C ASN A 4 -14.59 -5.01 5.46
N LEU A 5 -14.75 -6.00 4.57
CA LEU A 5 -13.64 -6.79 4.00
C LEU A 5 -12.51 -5.89 3.47
N ALA A 6 -12.85 -4.81 2.76
CA ALA A 6 -11.85 -3.88 2.23
C ALA A 6 -11.06 -3.16 3.33
N ARG A 7 -11.69 -2.87 4.47
CA ARG A 7 -10.98 -2.32 5.65
C ARG A 7 -10.08 -3.37 6.29
N ALA A 8 -10.56 -4.61 6.43
CA ALA A 8 -9.78 -5.71 7.00
C ALA A 8 -8.52 -6.00 6.18
N GLU A 9 -8.64 -6.08 4.86
CA GLU A 9 -7.50 -6.28 3.96
C GLU A 9 -6.49 -5.12 4.04
N ARG A 10 -6.95 -3.86 4.10
CA ARG A 10 -6.05 -2.71 4.27
C ARG A 10 -5.25 -2.78 5.57
N LEU A 11 -5.85 -3.25 6.66
CA LEU A 11 -5.14 -3.43 7.93
C LEU A 11 -4.10 -4.56 7.86
N ARG A 12 -4.43 -5.67 7.21
CA ARG A 12 -3.48 -6.79 6.98
C ARG A 12 -2.30 -6.35 6.11
N LEU A 13 -2.55 -5.52 5.09
CA LEU A 13 -1.49 -4.95 4.26
C LEU A 13 -0.54 -4.07 5.08
N VAL A 14 -1.07 -3.17 5.92
CA VAL A 14 -0.27 -2.29 6.77
C VAL A 14 0.58 -3.09 7.77
N ASP A 15 0.01 -4.15 8.34
CA ASP A 15 0.71 -5.03 9.26
C ASP A 15 1.88 -5.76 8.58
N THR A 16 1.67 -6.27 7.36
CA THR A 16 2.74 -6.87 6.54
C THR A 16 3.82 -5.86 6.18
N ALA A 17 3.46 -4.64 5.75
CA ALA A 17 4.41 -3.58 5.43
C ALA A 17 5.30 -3.22 6.63
N ARG A 18 4.71 -3.10 7.83
CA ARG A 18 5.45 -2.81 9.07
C ARG A 18 6.42 -3.93 9.44
N ARG A 19 6.04 -5.19 9.25
CA ARG A 19 6.93 -6.33 9.51
C ARG A 19 8.09 -6.41 8.52
N ALA A 20 7.86 -6.07 7.26
CA ALA A 20 8.90 -6.07 6.23
C ALA A 20 9.90 -4.92 6.43
N GLY A 21 9.42 -3.75 6.86
CA GLY A 21 10.23 -2.54 7.00
C GLY A 21 10.22 -1.69 5.73
N ASP A 22 10.47 -0.39 5.89
CA ASP A 22 10.25 0.61 4.83
C ASP A 22 11.13 0.41 3.59
N ASP A 23 12.37 -0.07 3.77
CA ASP A 23 13.37 -0.23 2.70
C ASP A 23 13.36 -1.64 2.07
N ALA A 24 12.47 -2.54 2.52
CA ALA A 24 12.38 -3.89 1.99
C ALA A 24 11.90 -3.88 0.52
N PRO A 25 12.40 -4.80 -0.34
CA PRO A 25 11.96 -4.89 -1.72
C PRO A 25 10.53 -5.42 -1.81
N THR A 26 9.79 -4.98 -2.84
CA THR A 26 8.46 -5.51 -3.16
C THR A 26 8.49 -6.35 -4.44
N LEU A 27 7.35 -6.95 -4.80
CA LEU A 27 7.19 -7.62 -6.10
C LEU A 27 7.13 -6.64 -7.29
N CYS A 28 6.93 -5.34 -7.01
CA CYS A 28 7.09 -4.30 -8.00
C CYS A 28 8.59 -3.98 -8.08
N GLU A 29 9.25 -4.43 -9.15
CA GLU A 29 10.69 -4.22 -9.33
C GLU A 29 11.06 -2.75 -9.17
N GLY A 30 12.15 -2.50 -8.45
CA GLY A 30 12.64 -1.16 -8.15
C GLY A 30 11.87 -0.39 -7.07
N TRP A 31 10.81 -0.97 -6.47
CA TRP A 31 10.03 -0.31 -5.44
C TRP A 31 10.31 -0.90 -4.05
N THR A 32 10.55 0.00 -3.11
CA THR A 32 10.54 -0.32 -1.68
C THR A 32 9.11 -0.39 -1.13
N VAL A 33 8.94 -0.94 0.07
CA VAL A 33 7.67 -0.91 0.80
C VAL A 33 7.17 0.53 0.99
N ARG A 34 8.08 1.49 1.25
CA ARG A 34 7.76 2.92 1.34
C ARG A 34 7.19 3.46 0.03
N ASP A 35 7.78 3.13 -1.11
CA ASP A 35 7.31 3.59 -2.42
C ASP A 35 5.91 3.05 -2.72
N LEU A 36 5.70 1.75 -2.48
CA LEU A 36 4.40 1.11 -2.66
C LEU A 36 3.33 1.70 -1.73
N ALA A 37 3.65 1.91 -0.46
CA ALA A 37 2.73 2.52 0.49
C ALA A 37 2.35 3.96 0.07
N THR A 38 3.33 4.75 -0.39
CA THR A 38 3.12 6.11 -0.89
C THR A 38 2.19 6.11 -2.10
N HIS A 39 2.44 5.23 -3.07
CA HIS A 39 1.60 5.10 -4.26
C HIS A 39 0.15 4.75 -3.90
N LEU A 40 -0.06 3.79 -2.99
CA LEU A 40 -1.41 3.39 -2.57
C LEU A 40 -2.17 4.53 -1.88
N VAL A 41 -1.50 5.32 -1.03
CA VAL A 41 -2.10 6.48 -0.37
C VAL A 41 -2.49 7.55 -1.38
N ILE A 42 -1.62 7.85 -2.36
CA ILE A 42 -1.92 8.81 -3.43
C ILE A 42 -3.11 8.33 -4.26
N ARG A 43 -3.13 7.05 -4.65
CA ARG A 43 -4.22 6.44 -5.42
C ARG A 43 -5.56 6.48 -4.71
N GLU A 44 -5.57 6.24 -3.40
CA GLU A 44 -6.81 6.27 -2.60
C GLU A 44 -7.37 7.69 -2.45
N ARG A 45 -6.49 8.70 -2.31
CA ARG A 45 -6.90 10.10 -2.08
C ARG A 45 -7.14 10.89 -3.37
N HIS A 46 -6.41 10.56 -4.43
CA HIS A 46 -6.44 11.27 -5.70
C HIS A 46 -6.34 10.27 -6.86
N PRO A 47 -7.45 9.59 -7.22
CA PRO A 47 -7.45 8.51 -8.22
C PRO A 47 -6.90 8.93 -9.59
N ARG A 48 -7.07 10.21 -9.95
CA ARG A 48 -6.53 10.79 -11.20
C ARG A 48 -5.02 11.10 -11.14
N ALA A 49 -4.44 11.22 -9.95
CA ALA A 49 -3.02 11.50 -9.75
C ALA A 49 -2.16 10.21 -9.68
N ALA A 50 -2.78 9.03 -9.62
CA ALA A 50 -2.06 7.75 -9.58
C ALA A 50 -1.63 7.22 -10.95
N ALA A 51 -1.99 7.89 -12.05
CA ALA A 51 -1.67 7.49 -13.42
C ALA A 51 -0.23 7.85 -13.85
N GLY A 52 0.75 7.83 -12.93
CA GLY A 52 2.12 8.17 -13.26
C GLY A 52 3.13 7.66 -12.25
N ILE A 53 3.57 6.41 -12.45
CA ILE A 53 4.97 5.96 -12.45
C ILE A 53 5.09 4.99 -13.62
#